data_AF-A0A1I1TK78-F1
#
_entry.id   AF-A0A1I1TK78-F1
#
_cell.length_a   1.000
_cell.length_b   1.000
_cell.length_c   1.000
_cell.angle_alpha   90.00
_cell.angle_beta   90.00
_cell.angle_gamma   90.00
#
_symmetry.space_group_name_H-M   'P 1'
#
loop_
_entity.id
_entity.type
_entity.pdbx_description
1 polymer ?
#
loop_
_entity_poly.entity_id
_entity_poly.type
_entity_poly.pdbx_seq_one_letter_code
_entity_poly.pdbx_strand_id
1 'polypeptide(L)'
;MLERKLVLYHLLYLNDLGVRGFVQPEAAIRDFGLPLHDTANKYLVYIKADRDLFIGIFLLVLMILRMRKALLVVMLTSILMPTIDAILVITNAEDKTPSLIHIVTALYGIVVGCMLYREEQRALASL
;
A
#
# COMPACT_ATOMS: atom_id res chain seq x y z
N MET A 1 -17.22 5.48 -11.17
CA MET A 1 -17.61 5.66 -9.75
C MET A 1 -17.05 4.55 -8.85
N LEU A 2 -17.12 3.27 -9.25
CA LEU A 2 -16.56 2.15 -8.48
C LEU A 2 -15.02 2.23 -8.32
N GLU A 3 -14.31 2.60 -9.38
CA GLU A 3 -12.84 2.73 -9.41
C GLU A 3 -12.32 3.73 -8.38
N ARG A 4 -12.94 4.91 -8.31
CA ARG A 4 -12.63 5.93 -7.31
C ARG A 4 -12.87 5.46 -5.88
N LYS A 5 -13.88 4.62 -5.64
CA LYS A 5 -14.13 4.05 -4.30
C LYS A 5 -13.05 3.06 -3.90
N LEU A 6 -12.61 2.20 -4.83
CA LEU A 6 -11.52 1.26 -4.59
C LEU A 6 -10.20 1.98 -4.31
N VAL A 7 -9.86 2.98 -5.13
CA VAL A 7 -8.70 3.83 -4.84
C VAL A 7 -8.85 4.45 -3.46
N LEU A 8 -9.99 5.09 -3.14
CA LEU A 8 -10.20 5.69 -1.82
C LEU A 8 -10.04 4.68 -0.66
N TYR A 9 -10.56 3.46 -0.77
CA TYR A 9 -10.36 2.43 0.25
C TYR A 9 -8.89 2.06 0.42
N HIS A 10 -8.13 1.99 -0.68
CA HIS A 10 -6.68 1.76 -0.63
C HIS A 10 -5.96 2.89 0.11
N LEU A 11 -6.36 4.15 -0.13
CA LEU A 11 -5.78 5.32 0.53
C LEU A 11 -6.08 5.30 2.02
N LEU A 12 -7.32 5.01 2.40
CA LEU A 12 -7.72 4.93 3.80
C LEU A 12 -6.92 3.84 4.52
N TYR A 13 -6.74 2.68 3.88
CA TYR A 13 -5.94 1.59 4.42
C TYR A 13 -4.46 1.99 4.63
N LEU A 14 -3.80 2.59 3.63
CA LEU A 14 -2.40 3.04 3.77
C LEU A 14 -2.21 4.06 4.90
N ASN A 15 -3.15 5.00 5.02
CA ASN A 15 -3.08 6.01 6.09
C ASN A 15 -3.31 5.39 7.47
N ASP A 16 -4.23 4.43 7.59
CA ASP A 16 -4.45 3.68 8.84
C ASP A 16 -3.19 2.91 9.26
N LEU A 17 -2.54 2.21 8.32
CA LEU A 17 -1.27 1.53 8.55
C LEU A 17 -0.17 2.49 9.03
N GLY A 18 -0.04 3.65 8.38
CA GLY A 18 0.91 4.68 8.77
C GLY A 18 0.63 5.20 10.20
N VAL A 19 -0.61 5.57 10.51
CA VAL A 19 -0.99 6.03 11.85
C VAL A 19 -0.74 4.94 12.89
N ARG A 20 -1.17 3.71 12.62
CA ARG A 20 -1.01 2.57 13.55
C ARG A 20 0.46 2.24 13.80
N GLY A 21 1.32 2.38 12.80
CA GLY A 21 2.77 2.22 12.95
C GLY A 21 3.42 3.22 13.91
N PHE A 22 2.87 4.43 14.03
CA PHE A 22 3.33 5.41 15.04
C PHE A 22 2.74 5.15 16.43
N VAL A 23 1.45 4.81 16.50
CA VAL A 23 0.73 4.66 17.78
C VAL A 23 1.04 3.33 18.47
N GLN A 24 1.19 2.24 17.71
CA GLN A 24 1.38 0.88 18.20
C GLN A 24 2.42 0.11 17.35
N PRO A 25 3.69 0.54 17.31
CA PRO A 25 4.69 0.00 16.39
C PRO A 25 4.92 -1.51 16.56
N GLU A 26 4.93 -2.03 17.80
CA GLU A 26 5.15 -3.45 18.07
C GLU A 26 3.97 -4.34 17.65
N ALA A 27 2.75 -3.82 17.72
CA ALA A 27 1.57 -4.53 17.22
C ALA A 27 1.53 -4.48 15.69
N ALA A 28 1.79 -3.29 15.12
CA ALA A 28 1.83 -3.10 13.67
C ALA A 28 2.83 -4.06 13.02
N ILE A 29 4.09 -4.08 13.46
CA ILE A 29 5.12 -4.90 12.82
C ILE A 29 4.88 -6.41 12.98
N ARG A 30 4.23 -6.83 14.07
CA ARG A 30 3.85 -8.23 14.30
C ARG A 30 2.80 -8.69 13.30
N ASP A 31 1.80 -7.86 13.03
CA ASP A 31 0.75 -8.17 12.04
C ASP A 31 1.29 -8.25 10.60
N PHE A 32 2.43 -7.61 10.32
CA PHE A 32 3.12 -7.70 9.03
C PHE A 32 3.97 -8.97 8.89
N GLY A 33 4.16 -9.74 9.96
CA GLY A 33 4.81 -11.07 9.96
C GLY A 33 6.30 -11.09 10.25
N LEU A 34 6.92 -9.94 10.54
CA LEU A 34 8.34 -9.86 10.89
C LEU A 34 8.53 -9.07 12.19
N PRO A 35 8.10 -9.62 13.34
CA PRO A 35 8.16 -8.91 14.62
C PRO A 35 9.59 -8.49 14.96
N LEU A 36 9.73 -7.35 15.64
CA LEU A 36 11.03 -6.90 16.12
C LEU A 36 11.61 -7.88 17.14
N HIS A 37 12.88 -8.23 16.97
CA HIS A 37 13.64 -8.98 17.97
C HIS A 37 13.93 -8.15 19.23
N ASP A 38 14.08 -6.84 19.07
CA ASP A 38 14.26 -5.88 20.16
C ASP A 38 13.33 -4.68 19.97
N THR A 39 12.47 -4.45 20.94
CA THR A 39 11.52 -3.31 20.98
C THR A 39 12.19 -1.94 20.94
N ALA A 40 13.47 -1.84 21.33
CA ALA A 40 14.24 -0.62 21.17
C ALA A 40 14.37 -0.19 19.69
N ASN A 41 14.21 -1.12 18.75
CA ASN A 41 14.27 -0.87 17.31
C ASN A 41 12.94 -0.36 16.70
N LYS A 42 11.97 0.06 17.51
CA LYS A 42 10.67 0.61 17.04
C LYS A 42 10.79 1.78 16.04
N TYR A 43 11.92 2.49 16.04
CA TYR A 43 12.19 3.54 15.04
C TYR A 43 12.21 3.03 13.60
N LEU A 44 12.54 1.75 13.36
CA LEU A 44 12.43 1.13 12.04
C LEU A 44 10.97 1.06 11.58
N VAL A 45 10.04 0.81 12.51
CA VAL A 45 8.60 0.82 12.23
C VAL A 45 8.12 2.25 11.97
N TYR A 46 8.66 3.25 12.68
CA TYR A 46 8.35 4.66 12.41
C TYR A 46 8.81 5.12 11.01
N ILE A 47 9.97 4.66 10.53
CA ILE A 47 10.52 4.93 9.17
C ILE A 47 9.75 4.15 8.07
N LYS A 48 8.95 3.16 8.44
CA LYS A 48 7.97 2.57 7.52
C LYS A 48 6.66 3.34 7.55
N ALA A 49 6.21 3.69 8.76
CA ALA A 49 4.95 4.37 9.01
C ALA A 49 4.89 5.76 8.33
N ASP A 50 5.98 6.53 8.33
CA ASP A 50 6.07 7.81 7.63
C ASP A 50 5.91 7.65 6.11
N ARG A 51 6.52 6.60 5.52
CA ARG A 51 6.43 6.30 4.09
C ARG A 51 5.02 5.89 3.69
N ASP A 52 4.40 5.00 4.48
CA ASP A 52 3.04 4.54 4.22
C ASP A 52 2.05 5.73 4.28
N LEU A 53 2.22 6.61 5.28
CA LEU A 53 1.43 7.84 5.42
C LEU A 53 1.67 8.83 4.26
N PHE A 54 2.94 9.06 3.90
CA PHE A 54 3.29 9.93 2.78
C PHE A 54 2.66 9.43 1.46
N ILE A 55 2.77 8.14 1.16
CA ILE A 55 2.22 7.54 -0.06
C ILE A 55 0.70 7.63 -0.07
N GLY A 56 0.04 7.34 1.07
CA GLY A 56 -1.41 7.48 1.22
C GLY A 56 -1.91 8.90 0.94
N ILE A 57 -1.26 9.91 1.53
CA ILE A 57 -1.57 11.33 1.30
C ILE A 57 -1.26 11.73 -0.14
N PHE A 58 -0.11 11.32 -0.68
CA PHE A 58 0.31 11.67 -2.03
C PHE A 58 -0.68 11.15 -3.08
N LEU A 59 -1.09 9.88 -2.99
CA LEU A 59 -2.09 9.31 -3.88
C LEU A 59 -3.47 9.97 -3.72
N LEU A 60 -3.84 10.37 -2.50
CA LEU A 60 -5.07 11.15 -2.25
C LEU A 60 -5.05 12.50 -2.98
N VAL A 61 -3.93 13.22 -2.92
CA VAL A 61 -3.74 14.48 -3.65
C VAL A 61 -3.87 14.27 -5.16
N LEU A 62 -3.21 13.25 -5.72
CA LEU A 62 -3.32 12.93 -7.16
C LEU A 62 -4.78 12.63 -7.56
N MET A 63 -5.52 11.93 -6.71
CA MET A 63 -6.94 11.63 -6.93
C MET A 63 -7.82 12.88 -6.91
N ILE A 64 -7.60 13.80 -5.95
CA ILE A 64 -8.34 15.07 -5.83
C ILE A 64 -8.06 15.96 -7.04
N LEU A 65 -6.80 16.09 -7.44
CA LEU A 65 -6.35 16.87 -8.60
C LEU A 65 -6.68 16.21 -9.95
N ARG A 66 -7.28 15.00 -9.92
CA ARG A 66 -7.66 14.23 -11.12
C ARG A 66 -6.47 13.91 -12.04
N MET A 67 -5.27 13.77 -11.49
CA MET A 67 -4.06 13.40 -12.22
C MET A 67 -4.01 11.88 -12.46
N ARG A 68 -4.92 11.38 -13.32
CA ARG A 68 -5.18 9.94 -13.52
C ARG A 68 -3.95 9.15 -13.96
N LYS A 69 -3.20 9.65 -14.94
CA LYS A 69 -1.97 8.99 -15.40
C LYS A 69 -0.91 8.88 -14.29
N ALA A 70 -0.72 9.93 -13.50
CA ALA A 70 0.21 9.90 -12.37
C ALA A 70 -0.27 8.92 -11.29
N LEU A 71 -1.58 8.96 -10.96
CA LEU A 71 -2.20 8.04 -10.01
C LEU A 71 -2.04 6.57 -10.43
N LEU A 72 -2.25 6.27 -11.71
CA LEU A 72 -2.03 4.94 -12.29
C LEU A 72 -0.57 4.48 -12.13
N VAL A 73 0.40 5.33 -12.51
CA VAL A 73 1.82 4.98 -12.44
C VAL A 73 2.21 4.66 -11.00
N VAL A 74 1.85 5.52 -10.05
CA VAL A 74 2.21 5.33 -8.64
C VAL A 74 1.50 4.11 -8.05
N MET A 75 0.24 3.86 -8.40
CA MET A 75 -0.49 2.67 -7.96
C MET A 75 0.14 1.36 -8.47
N LEU A 76 0.62 1.34 -9.72
CA LEU A 76 1.26 0.15 -10.27
C LEU A 76 2.67 -0.07 -9.70
N THR A 77 3.45 1.01 -9.53
CA THR A 77 4.79 0.87 -8.95
C THR A 77 4.74 0.57 -7.46
N SER A 78 3.71 1.01 -6.73
CA SER A 78 3.55 0.72 -5.31
C SER A 78 3.35 -0.77 -5.01
N ILE A 79 2.91 -1.57 -5.99
CA ILE A 79 2.76 -3.04 -5.86
C ILE A 79 4.10 -3.72 -5.52
N LEU A 80 5.23 -3.10 -5.87
CA LEU A 80 6.55 -3.61 -5.50
C LEU A 80 6.69 -3.74 -3.97
N MET A 81 6.13 -2.82 -3.19
CA MET A 81 6.23 -2.85 -1.73
C MET A 81 5.59 -4.12 -1.12
N PRO A 82 4.28 -4.40 -1.30
CA PRO A 82 3.70 -5.63 -0.77
C PRO A 82 4.27 -6.89 -1.44
N THR A 83 4.79 -6.80 -2.67
CA THR A 83 5.47 -7.95 -3.29
C THR A 83 6.76 -8.30 -2.56
N ILE A 84 7.58 -7.30 -2.25
CA ILE A 84 8.82 -7.48 -1.48
C ILE A 84 8.50 -7.92 -0.05
N ASP A 85 7.49 -7.32 0.59
CA ASP A 85 7.05 -7.72 1.94
C ASP A 85 6.60 -9.19 1.98
N ALA A 86 5.84 -9.65 0.98
CA ALA A 86 5.46 -11.06 0.85
C ALA A 86 6.69 -11.99 0.76
N ILE A 87 7.66 -11.63 -0.09
CA ILE A 87 8.90 -12.39 -0.23
C ILE A 87 9.66 -12.45 1.09
N LEU A 88 9.79 -11.32 1.80
CA LEU A 88 10.50 -11.24 3.07
C LEU A 88 9.85 -12.12 4.14
N VAL A 89 8.52 -12.10 4.26
CA VAL A 89 7.79 -12.97 5.20
C VAL A 89 7.96 -14.45 4.83
N ILE A 90 7.78 -14.81 3.56
CA ILE A 90 7.90 -16.22 3.11
C ILE A 90 9.31 -16.78 3.37
N THR A 91 10.33 -15.94 3.26
CA THR A 91 11.74 -16.33 3.36
C THR A 91 12.30 -16.29 4.78
N ASN A 92 11.86 -15.35 5.61
CA ASN A 92 12.49 -15.10 6.93
C ASN A 92 11.57 -15.34 8.13
N ALA A 93 10.24 -15.33 7.98
CA ALA A 93 9.33 -15.47 9.11
C ALA A 93 9.16 -16.93 9.55
N GLU A 94 9.05 -17.15 10.85
CA GLU A 94 8.66 -18.45 11.42
C GLU A 94 7.21 -18.79 11.04
N ASP A 95 6.29 -17.83 11.21
CA ASP A 95 4.92 -17.90 10.72
C ASP A 95 4.78 -17.15 9.38
N LYS A 96 4.42 -17.90 8.33
CA LYS A 96 4.27 -17.37 6.97
C LYS A 96 2.86 -16.90 6.66
N THR A 97 1.89 -17.13 7.55
CA THR A 97 0.48 -16.74 7.36
C THR A 97 0.32 -15.25 7.00
N PRO A 98 1.08 -14.31 7.59
CA PRO A 98 1.00 -12.90 7.23
C PRO A 98 1.38 -12.58 5.77
N SER A 99 2.09 -13.46 5.06
CA SER A 99 2.40 -13.24 3.63
C SER A 99 1.15 -13.11 2.76
N LEU A 100 0.01 -13.67 3.20
CA LEU A 100 -1.25 -13.61 2.46
C LEU A 100 -1.79 -12.20 2.34
N ILE A 101 -1.66 -11.35 3.37
CA ILE A 101 -2.14 -9.96 3.28
C ILE A 101 -1.35 -9.18 2.23
N HIS A 102 -0.04 -9.46 2.14
CA HIS A 102 0.87 -8.84 1.17
C HIS A 102 0.54 -9.29 -0.25
N ILE A 103 0.38 -10.59 -0.48
CA ILE A 103 0.00 -11.15 -1.79
C ILE A 103 -1.35 -10.60 -2.25
N VAL A 104 -2.36 -10.60 -1.38
CA VAL A 104 -3.70 -10.07 -1.71
C VAL A 104 -3.63 -8.58 -1.99
N THR A 105 -2.84 -7.81 -1.24
CA THR A 105 -2.64 -6.36 -1.49
C THR A 105 -1.97 -6.10 -2.84
N ALA A 106 -0.96 -6.90 -3.21
CA ALA A 106 -0.32 -6.81 -4.52
C ALA A 106 -1.31 -7.11 -5.66
N LEU A 107 -2.07 -8.20 -5.55
CA LEU A 107 -3.11 -8.57 -6.52
C LEU A 107 -4.21 -7.50 -6.63
N TYR A 108 -4.64 -6.96 -5.50
CA TYR A 108 -5.58 -5.85 -5.45
C TYR A 108 -5.05 -4.63 -6.21
N GLY A 109 -3.78 -4.29 -6.01
CA GLY A 109 -3.13 -3.19 -6.74
C GLY A 109 -3.11 -3.42 -8.24
N ILE A 110 -2.86 -4.65 -8.71
CA ILE A 110 -2.94 -5.00 -10.14
C ILE A 110 -4.36 -4.77 -10.67
N VAL A 111 -5.39 -5.24 -9.96
CA VAL A 111 -6.79 -5.07 -10.36
C VAL A 111 -7.14 -3.58 -10.48
N VAL A 112 -6.85 -2.79 -9.45
CA VAL A 112 -7.13 -1.35 -9.43
C VAL A 112 -6.32 -0.62 -10.52
N GLY A 113 -5.05 -0.96 -10.70
CA GLY A 113 -4.20 -0.40 -11.75
C GLY A 113 -4.73 -0.70 -13.15
N CYS A 114 -5.17 -1.94 -13.42
CA CYS A 114 -5.82 -2.30 -14.68
C CYS A 114 -7.11 -1.50 -14.92
N MET A 115 -7.91 -1.26 -13.88
CA MET A 115 -9.11 -0.43 -13.99
C MET A 115 -8.77 1.03 -14.29
N LEU A 116 -7.82 1.62 -13.56
CA LEU A 116 -7.33 2.98 -13.82
C LEU A 116 -6.75 3.15 -15.23
N TYR A 117 -6.04 2.14 -15.73
CA TYR A 117 -5.54 2.13 -17.10
C TYR A 117 -6.68 2.17 -18.12
N ARG A 118 -7.73 1.37 -17.92
CA ARG A 118 -8.92 1.38 -18.78
C ARG A 118 -9.65 2.72 -18.74
N GLU A 119 -9.73 3.37 -17.56
CA GLU A 119 -10.31 4.71 -17.43
C GLU A 119 -9.51 5.75 -18.22
N GLU A 120 -8.18 5.71 -18.14
CA GLU A 120 -7.29 6.61 -18.87
C GLU A 120 -7.43 6.43 -20.40
N GLN A 121 -7.48 5.18 -20.89
CA GLN A 121 -7.67 4.91 -22.31
C GLN A 121 -9.02 5.44 -22.83
N ARG A 122 -10.10 5.31 -22.04
CA ARG A 122 -11.41 5.86 -22.40
C ARG A 122 -11.40 7.38 -22.47
N ALA A 123 -10.67 8.03 -21.56
CA ALA A 123 -10.54 9.49 -21.55
C ALA A 123 -9.79 9.98 -22.80
N LEU A 124 -8.70 9.31 -23.17
CA LEU A 124 -7.93 9.63 -24.37
C LEU A 124 -8.72 9.41 -25.66
N ALA A 125 -9.55 8.36 -25.73
CA ALA A 125 -10.40 8.08 -26.88
C ALA A 125 -11.60 9.04 -27.03
N SER A 126 -11.88 9.86 -26.02
CA SER A 126 -12.97 10.85 -26.03
C SER A 126 -12.52 12.29 -26.33
N LEU A 127 -11.22 12.49 -26.57
CA LEU A 127 -10.61 13.75 -27.02
C LEU A 127 -10.57 13.82 -28.54
#